data_AF-A0A0F7S6P2-F1
#
_entry.id   AF-A0A0F7S6P2-F1
#
_cell.length_a   1.000
_cell.length_b   1.000
_cell.length_c   1.000
_cell.angle_alpha   90.00
_cell.angle_beta   90.00
_cell.angle_gamma   90.00
#
_symmetry.space_group_name_H-M   'P 1'
#
loop_
_entity.id
_entity.type
_entity.pdbx_description
1 polymer ?
#
loop_
_entity_poly.entity_id
_entity_poly.type
_entity_poly.pdbx_seq_one_letter_code
_entity_poly.pdbx_strand_id
1 'polypeptide(L)'
;QELAEARSEQSAWRVASPASQRRDAPVAQSDDRTLPPEQWNDVQKKKSISQRSSKGWPEPKALQSLERLFPLKPGIGKKGALSNRFDEGTKQDINQQAFGGKLQWMDGVYQGFNGDVTRKKLPLHMSSRRLPLESVAKWYDTRWDLYIPEHGLGPMEETRGTVYEHRPHYLVWAVPRKLKVGFNPIILYGAGYIDLKDNAAVDRHLATLLRSAELIDRAHA
;
A
#
# COMPACT_ATOMS: atom_id res chain seq x y z
N GLN A 1 43.55 50.38 5.11
CA GLN A 1 44.93 49.92 5.37
C GLN A 1 45.25 50.33 6.81
N GLU A 2 44.80 49.51 7.76
CA GLU A 2 44.98 49.60 9.23
C GLU A 2 44.71 48.15 9.70
N LEU A 3 45.75 47.32 9.89
CA LEU A 3 46.44 47.06 11.17
C LEU A 3 45.43 46.77 12.29
N ALA A 4 45.10 45.51 12.57
CA ALA A 4 45.87 44.52 13.34
C ALA A 4 45.57 44.59 14.86
N GLU A 5 45.60 43.41 15.47
CA GLU A 5 45.58 43.13 16.91
C GLU A 5 44.23 43.01 17.62
N ALA A 6 43.79 41.76 17.81
CA ALA A 6 43.39 41.28 19.12
C ALA A 6 43.43 39.74 19.13
N ARG A 7 44.60 39.21 19.53
CA ARG A 7 44.76 37.84 20.03
C ARG A 7 44.24 37.77 21.47
N SER A 8 43.95 36.54 21.88
CA SER A 8 43.92 36.07 23.27
C SER A 8 42.57 36.18 23.97
N GLU A 9 41.85 35.06 23.98
CA GLU A 9 41.41 34.45 25.25
C GLU A 9 40.97 32.99 24.98
N GLN A 10 41.96 32.10 25.10
CA GLN A 10 41.72 30.68 25.37
C GLN A 10 41.18 30.56 26.80
N SER A 11 39.87 30.38 26.95
CA SER A 11 39.25 30.01 28.22
C SER A 11 38.59 28.65 28.10
N ALA A 12 39.11 27.75 28.93
CA ALA A 12 38.76 26.36 29.05
C ALA A 12 37.30 26.17 29.48
N TRP A 13 36.53 25.45 28.67
CA TRP A 13 35.32 24.77 29.10
C TRP A 13 35.48 23.28 28.80
N ARG A 14 36.01 22.54 29.79
CA ARG A 14 35.84 21.08 29.86
C ARG A 14 34.37 20.82 30.16
N VAL A 15 33.57 20.60 29.12
CA VAL A 15 32.23 20.03 29.29
C VAL A 15 32.39 18.53 29.52
N ALA A 16 31.89 18.07 30.66
CA ALA A 16 31.89 16.68 31.06
C ALA A 16 31.26 15.79 29.97
N SER A 17 31.97 14.72 29.61
CA SER A 17 31.45 13.66 28.74
C SER A 17 30.17 13.07 29.34
N PRO A 18 29.02 13.12 28.65
CA PRO A 18 27.83 12.43 29.12
C PRO A 18 28.08 10.92 29.11
N ALA A 19 27.58 10.29 30.16
CA ALA A 19 27.65 8.87 30.43
C ALA A 19 27.37 8.03 29.19
N SER A 20 28.25 7.06 28.96
CA SER A 20 28.15 5.99 27.98
C SER A 20 26.74 5.38 28.02
N GLN A 21 25.88 5.79 27.09
CA GLN A 21 24.59 5.16 26.85
C GLN A 21 24.88 3.70 26.50
N ARG A 22 24.40 2.80 27.35
CA ARG A 22 24.40 1.36 27.10
C ARG A 22 23.74 1.16 25.74
N ARG A 23 24.56 0.79 24.75
CA ARG A 23 24.06 0.30 23.46
C ARG A 23 23.38 -1.02 23.77
N ASP A 24 22.06 -1.01 23.83
CA ASP A 24 21.28 -2.25 23.83
C ASP A 24 21.76 -3.09 22.65
N ALA A 25 22.11 -4.34 22.93
CA ALA A 25 22.61 -5.27 21.93
C ALA A 25 21.61 -5.30 20.76
N PRO A 26 22.09 -5.32 19.50
CA PRO A 26 21.21 -5.39 18.35
C PRO A 26 20.32 -6.62 18.52
N VAL A 27 19.01 -6.39 18.69
CA VAL A 27 18.00 -7.45 18.68
C VAL A 27 18.23 -8.22 17.39
N ALA A 28 18.63 -9.49 17.51
CA ALA A 28 18.87 -10.35 16.37
C ALA A 28 17.62 -10.33 15.49
N GLN A 29 17.72 -9.66 14.33
CA GLN A 29 16.67 -9.69 13.33
C GLN A 29 16.61 -11.14 12.86
N SER A 30 15.60 -11.87 13.33
CA SER A 30 15.29 -13.20 12.82
C SER A 30 15.18 -13.09 11.31
N ASP A 31 16.01 -13.83 10.60
CA ASP A 31 16.07 -13.80 9.15
C ASP A 31 14.75 -14.36 8.61
N ASP A 32 13.78 -13.48 8.39
CA ASP A 32 12.37 -13.72 7.99
C ASP A 32 12.22 -14.49 6.66
N ARG A 33 13.34 -14.92 6.06
CA ARG A 33 13.47 -15.59 4.77
C ARG A 33 13.33 -17.11 4.83
N THR A 34 13.25 -17.72 6.01
CA THR A 34 13.12 -19.18 6.17
C THR A 34 11.69 -19.67 6.40
N LEU A 35 10.72 -18.77 6.56
CA LEU A 35 9.34 -19.16 6.79
C LEU A 35 8.69 -19.71 5.50
N PRO A 36 7.89 -20.79 5.59
CA PRO A 36 6.99 -21.19 4.52
C PRO A 36 6.11 -20.01 4.09
N PRO A 37 5.73 -19.91 2.80
CA PRO A 37 4.93 -18.81 2.30
C PRO A 37 3.72 -18.49 3.20
N GLU A 38 2.91 -19.49 3.54
CA GLU A 38 1.70 -19.33 4.36
C GLU A 38 1.97 -18.62 5.69
N GLN A 39 3.02 -19.01 6.41
CA GLN A 39 3.40 -18.39 7.67
C GLN A 39 3.88 -16.95 7.48
N TRP A 40 4.61 -16.69 6.40
CA TRP A 40 5.06 -15.34 6.06
C TRP A 40 3.87 -14.40 5.82
N ASN A 41 2.81 -14.87 5.14
CA ASN A 41 1.59 -14.08 4.92
C ASN A 41 0.91 -13.69 6.23
N ASP A 42 0.80 -14.63 7.17
CA ASP A 42 0.20 -14.39 8.49
C ASP A 42 1.01 -13.40 9.33
N VAL A 43 2.35 -13.50 9.29
CA VAL A 43 3.24 -12.55 9.97
C VAL A 43 3.07 -11.15 9.41
N GLN A 44 3.11 -11.00 8.07
CA GLN A 44 2.85 -9.71 7.44
C GLN A 44 1.44 -9.18 7.77
N LYS A 45 0.45 -10.08 7.96
CA LYS A 45 -0.93 -9.71 8.25
C LYS A 45 -1.05 -9.12 9.63
N LYS A 46 -0.55 -9.84 10.63
CA LYS A 46 -0.52 -9.38 12.02
C LYS A 46 0.25 -8.07 12.13
N LYS A 47 1.39 -7.95 11.44
CA LYS A 47 2.20 -6.71 11.40
C LYS A 47 1.41 -5.55 10.81
N SER A 48 0.76 -5.74 9.66
CA SER A 48 -0.05 -4.70 9.01
C SER A 48 -1.21 -4.24 9.89
N ILE A 49 -1.98 -5.18 10.45
CA ILE A 49 -3.10 -4.87 11.34
C ILE A 49 -2.61 -4.13 12.59
N SER A 50 -1.56 -4.62 13.24
CA SER A 50 -1.00 -4.01 14.44
C SER A 50 -0.53 -2.57 14.19
N GLN A 51 0.17 -2.33 13.07
CA GLN A 51 0.65 -0.99 12.71
C GLN A 51 -0.48 0.00 12.38
N ARG A 52 -1.59 -0.46 11.77
CA ARG A 52 -2.76 0.40 11.51
C ARG A 52 -3.49 0.74 12.80
N SER A 53 -3.68 -0.25 13.66
CA SER A 53 -4.32 -0.08 14.96
C SER A 53 -3.52 0.86 15.87
N SER A 54 -2.19 0.74 15.92
CA SER A 54 -1.35 1.63 16.73
C SER A 54 -1.36 3.09 16.25
N LYS A 55 -1.73 3.33 14.99
CA LYS A 55 -1.92 4.67 14.42
C LYS A 55 -3.33 5.23 14.56
N GLY A 56 -4.23 4.53 15.26
CA GLY A 56 -5.61 4.97 15.46
C GLY A 56 -6.48 4.92 14.19
N TRP A 57 -6.01 4.27 13.12
CA TRP A 57 -6.75 4.14 11.87
C TRP A 57 -6.87 2.67 11.45
N PRO A 58 -7.66 1.87 12.19
CA PRO A 58 -7.88 0.48 11.83
C PRO A 58 -8.52 0.39 10.44
N GLU A 59 -8.09 -0.60 9.67
CA GLU A 59 -8.70 -0.93 8.39
C GLU A 59 -10.08 -1.59 8.60
N PRO A 60 -11.05 -1.40 7.68
CA PRO A 60 -12.28 -2.20 7.66
C PRO A 60 -12.01 -3.70 7.82
N LYS A 61 -12.73 -4.39 8.72
CA LYS A 61 -12.52 -5.82 9.01
C LYS A 61 -12.70 -6.70 7.76
N ALA A 62 -13.64 -6.36 6.89
CA ALA A 62 -13.88 -7.09 5.65
C ALA A 62 -12.70 -6.98 4.66
N LEU A 63 -11.97 -5.86 4.65
CA LEU A 63 -10.73 -5.74 3.89
C LEU A 63 -9.60 -6.59 4.51
N GLN A 64 -9.58 -6.76 5.83
CA GLN A 64 -8.62 -7.63 6.51
C GLN A 64 -8.89 -9.13 6.27
N SER A 65 -10.13 -9.50 5.94
CA SER A 65 -10.53 -10.88 5.66
C SER A 65 -10.35 -11.28 4.20
N LEU A 66 -10.09 -10.35 3.28
CA LEU A 66 -9.79 -10.68 1.89
C LEU A 66 -8.55 -11.59 1.81
N GLU A 67 -8.58 -12.50 0.84
CA GLU A 67 -7.45 -13.38 0.57
C GLU A 67 -6.19 -12.55 0.27
N ARG A 68 -5.14 -12.85 1.04
CA ARG A 68 -3.83 -12.25 0.84
C ARG A 68 -3.07 -13.08 -0.18
N LEU A 69 -2.77 -12.44 -1.29
CA LEU A 69 -2.02 -13.03 -2.38
C LEU A 69 -0.55 -12.65 -2.19
N PHE A 70 0.34 -13.62 -2.43
CA PHE A 70 1.75 -13.32 -2.61
C PHE A 70 1.93 -12.27 -3.70
N PRO A 71 3.08 -11.57 -3.73
CA PRO A 71 3.49 -10.87 -4.92
C PRO A 71 3.20 -11.76 -6.12
N LEU A 72 2.49 -11.22 -7.12
CA LEU A 72 2.16 -11.93 -8.34
C LEU A 72 3.48 -12.16 -9.07
N LYS A 73 4.25 -13.14 -8.59
CA LYS A 73 5.66 -13.30 -8.91
C LYS A 73 5.73 -13.33 -10.41
N PRO A 74 6.49 -12.43 -11.04
CA PRO A 74 6.77 -12.62 -12.43
C PRO A 74 7.47 -13.97 -12.52
N GLY A 75 6.81 -14.98 -13.10
CA GLY A 75 7.54 -16.09 -13.70
C GLY A 75 8.66 -15.49 -14.58
N ILE A 76 9.73 -16.25 -14.80
CA ILE A 76 10.89 -15.78 -15.55
C ILE A 76 10.43 -15.01 -16.80
N GLY A 77 10.82 -13.73 -16.89
CA GLY A 77 10.53 -12.86 -18.03
C GLY A 77 9.21 -12.08 -18.01
N LYS A 78 8.37 -12.14 -16.97
CA LYS A 78 7.16 -11.28 -16.88
C LYS A 78 7.51 -9.91 -16.27
N LYS A 79 7.10 -8.82 -16.90
CA LYS A 79 7.31 -7.43 -16.45
C LYS A 79 5.99 -6.66 -16.47
N GLY A 80 5.85 -5.67 -15.61
CA GLY A 80 4.73 -4.73 -15.63
C GLY A 80 5.05 -3.50 -16.48
N ALA A 81 4.23 -3.20 -17.48
CA ALA A 81 4.21 -1.92 -18.17
C ALA A 81 3.19 -1.02 -17.48
N LEU A 82 3.67 0.03 -16.80
CA LEU A 82 2.82 0.88 -16.00
C LEU A 82 2.13 1.93 -16.84
N SER A 83 0.83 2.09 -16.57
CA SER A 83 0.04 3.22 -17.05
C SER A 83 -0.75 3.77 -15.87
N ASN A 84 -0.80 5.10 -15.78
CA ASN A 84 -1.64 5.78 -14.81
C ASN A 84 -2.95 6.15 -15.53
N ARG A 85 -4.09 5.84 -14.92
CA ARG A 85 -5.40 6.25 -15.41
C ARG A 85 -6.19 6.88 -14.28
N PHE A 86 -6.48 8.16 -14.45
CA PHE A 86 -7.21 8.94 -13.48
C PHE A 86 -8.57 9.33 -14.02
N ASP A 87 -9.22 8.44 -14.78
CA ASP A 87 -10.54 8.71 -15.30
C ASP A 87 -11.58 8.63 -14.16
N GLU A 88 -12.32 9.71 -13.98
CA GLU A 88 -13.24 9.86 -12.84
C GLU A 88 -14.41 8.87 -12.90
N GLY A 89 -14.84 8.47 -14.10
CA GLY A 89 -15.88 7.45 -14.28
C GLY A 89 -15.46 6.11 -13.68
N THR A 90 -14.31 5.55 -14.07
CA THR A 90 -13.85 4.26 -13.52
C THR A 90 -13.53 4.37 -12.03
N LYS A 91 -12.95 5.49 -11.56
CA LYS A 91 -12.75 5.72 -10.12
C LYS A 91 -14.07 5.68 -9.34
N GLN A 92 -15.12 6.31 -9.85
CA GLN A 92 -16.44 6.31 -9.24
C GLN A 92 -17.04 4.90 -9.25
N ASP A 93 -16.94 4.19 -10.36
CA ASP A 93 -17.44 2.81 -10.49
C ASP A 93 -16.74 1.86 -9.51
N ILE A 94 -15.41 1.93 -9.42
CA ILE A 94 -14.62 1.17 -8.43
C ILE A 94 -15.08 1.50 -7.01
N ASN A 95 -15.24 2.79 -6.70
CA ASN A 95 -15.64 3.23 -5.37
C ASN A 95 -17.02 2.68 -4.99
N GLN A 96 -18.00 2.80 -5.89
CA GLN A 96 -19.34 2.30 -5.65
C GLN A 96 -19.37 0.77 -5.52
N GLN A 97 -18.70 0.08 -6.44
CA GLN A 97 -18.73 -1.37 -6.49
C GLN A 97 -17.96 -2.02 -5.34
N ALA A 98 -16.73 -1.57 -5.02
CA ALA A 98 -15.92 -2.21 -3.98
C ALA A 98 -16.09 -1.61 -2.59
N PHE A 99 -16.42 -0.32 -2.48
CA PHE A 99 -16.34 0.40 -1.21
C PHE A 99 -17.66 1.08 -0.83
N GLY A 100 -18.75 0.83 -1.56
CA GLY A 100 -20.06 1.44 -1.29
C GLY A 100 -20.03 2.98 -1.33
N GLY A 101 -19.16 3.55 -2.17
CA GLY A 101 -18.99 4.99 -2.32
C GLY A 101 -18.24 5.67 -1.17
N LYS A 102 -17.57 4.90 -0.30
CA LYS A 102 -16.90 5.41 0.91
C LYS A 102 -15.40 5.66 0.77
N LEU A 103 -14.79 5.22 -0.33
CA LEU A 103 -13.40 5.56 -0.62
C LEU A 103 -13.31 7.04 -1.02
N GLN A 104 -12.42 7.78 -0.38
CA GLN A 104 -12.07 9.15 -0.72
C GLN A 104 -10.81 9.12 -1.57
N TRP A 105 -10.90 9.48 -2.84
CA TRP A 105 -9.74 9.55 -3.73
C TRP A 105 -8.81 10.70 -3.32
N MET A 106 -7.50 10.46 -3.42
CA MET A 106 -6.46 11.43 -3.11
C MET A 106 -6.00 12.13 -4.38
N ASP A 107 -6.75 13.14 -4.80
CA ASP A 107 -6.48 13.85 -6.05
C ASP A 107 -5.18 14.66 -5.98
N GLY A 108 -4.48 14.77 -7.11
CA GLY A 108 -3.22 15.52 -7.24
C GLY A 108 -1.99 14.86 -6.61
N VAL A 109 -2.13 14.03 -5.57
CA VAL A 109 -1.01 13.39 -4.86
C VAL A 109 -0.17 12.51 -5.79
N TYR A 110 -0.82 11.83 -6.74
CA TYR A 110 -0.17 10.82 -7.58
C TYR A 110 0.40 11.32 -8.91
N GLN A 111 0.13 12.58 -9.27
CA GLN A 111 0.69 13.16 -10.50
C GLN A 111 2.21 13.35 -10.41
N GLY A 112 2.76 13.47 -9.19
CA GLY A 112 4.20 13.65 -8.93
C GLY A 112 4.97 12.37 -8.61
N PHE A 113 4.35 11.18 -8.73
CA PHE A 113 5.00 9.95 -8.30
C PHE A 113 6.17 9.57 -9.20
N ASN A 114 7.34 9.36 -8.58
CA ASN A 114 8.48 8.77 -9.27
C ASN A 114 8.08 7.36 -9.74
N GLY A 115 8.28 7.09 -11.04
CA GLY A 115 7.97 5.80 -11.66
C GLY A 115 8.60 4.61 -10.92
N ASP A 116 9.78 4.77 -10.35
CA ASP A 116 10.47 3.67 -9.64
C ASP A 116 9.89 3.39 -8.25
N VAL A 117 9.49 4.43 -7.51
CA VAL A 117 8.78 4.26 -6.23
C VAL A 117 7.44 3.59 -6.46
N THR A 118 6.75 4.00 -7.53
CA THR A 118 5.45 3.44 -7.95
C THR A 118 5.58 1.98 -8.36
N ARG A 119 6.65 1.63 -9.10
CA ARG A 119 6.96 0.25 -9.49
C ARG A 119 7.17 -0.65 -8.28
N LYS A 120 7.88 -0.20 -7.25
CA LYS A 120 8.08 -1.03 -6.03
C LYS A 120 6.78 -1.36 -5.32
N LYS A 121 5.73 -0.55 -5.50
CA LYS A 121 4.41 -0.73 -4.87
C LYS A 121 3.43 -1.56 -5.71
N LEU A 122 3.88 -2.14 -6.83
CA LEU A 122 3.02 -2.97 -7.68
C LEU A 122 2.61 -4.28 -7.00
N PRO A 123 1.42 -4.81 -7.34
CA PRO A 123 1.03 -6.18 -6.98
C PRO A 123 2.05 -7.27 -7.42
N LEU A 124 2.93 -6.98 -8.38
CA LEU A 124 4.00 -7.90 -8.80
C LEU A 124 5.12 -8.06 -7.77
N HIS A 125 5.33 -7.05 -6.92
CA HIS A 125 6.48 -6.97 -6.01
C HIS A 125 6.07 -7.02 -4.54
N MET A 126 4.79 -6.88 -4.24
CA MET A 126 4.26 -6.83 -2.89
C MET A 126 3.04 -7.73 -2.75
N SER A 127 2.84 -8.24 -1.55
CA SER A 127 1.58 -8.90 -1.21
C SER A 127 0.42 -7.95 -1.45
N SER A 128 -0.69 -8.51 -1.89
CA SER A 128 -1.86 -7.72 -2.24
C SER A 128 -3.13 -8.49 -1.91
N ARG A 129 -4.24 -7.78 -1.91
CA ARG A 129 -5.58 -8.36 -1.79
C ARG A 129 -6.33 -8.09 -3.07
N ARG A 130 -6.97 -9.13 -3.62
CA ARG A 130 -7.86 -8.99 -4.77
C ARG A 130 -9.22 -8.51 -4.28
N LEU A 131 -9.76 -7.47 -4.92
CA LEU A 131 -11.13 -7.02 -4.65
C LEU A 131 -12.13 -7.99 -5.31
N PRO A 132 -13.25 -8.32 -4.64
CA PRO A 132 -14.26 -9.25 -5.15
C PRO A 132 -15.19 -8.56 -6.16
N LEU A 133 -14.60 -8.00 -7.23
CA LEU A 133 -15.35 -7.36 -8.32
C LEU A 133 -15.26 -8.20 -9.59
N GLU A 134 -16.41 -8.36 -10.26
CA GLU A 134 -16.47 -8.96 -11.58
C GLU A 134 -15.92 -7.98 -12.62
N SER A 135 -14.60 -7.98 -12.82
CA SER A 135 -13.88 -7.27 -13.88
C SER A 135 -14.40 -5.86 -14.20
N VAL A 136 -13.89 -4.87 -13.49
CA VAL A 136 -14.35 -3.46 -13.56
C VAL A 136 -14.15 -2.80 -14.93
N ALA A 137 -13.34 -3.40 -15.81
CA ALA A 137 -13.27 -3.02 -17.21
C ALA A 137 -12.95 -4.24 -18.09
N LYS A 138 -13.70 -4.41 -19.19
CA LYS A 138 -13.22 -5.19 -20.34
C LYS A 138 -12.34 -4.25 -21.17
N TRP A 139 -11.03 -4.36 -21.00
CA TRP A 139 -10.07 -3.59 -21.78
C TRP A 139 -9.34 -4.55 -22.73
N TYR A 140 -9.42 -4.29 -24.04
CA TYR A 140 -8.91 -5.18 -25.09
C TYR A 140 -9.32 -6.66 -24.92
N ASP A 141 -10.61 -6.91 -24.67
CA ASP A 141 -11.18 -8.26 -24.46
C ASP A 141 -10.51 -9.06 -23.32
N THR A 142 -9.73 -8.39 -22.48
CA THR A 142 -9.04 -9.00 -21.35
C THR A 142 -9.82 -8.70 -20.07
N ARG A 143 -10.00 -9.71 -19.23
CA ARG A 143 -10.54 -9.54 -17.87
C ARG A 143 -9.44 -9.06 -16.93
N TRP A 144 -9.78 -8.06 -16.12
CA TRP A 144 -8.87 -7.43 -15.18
C TRP A 144 -9.35 -7.69 -13.77
N ASP A 145 -8.42 -8.04 -12.90
CA ASP A 145 -8.68 -8.15 -11.47
C ASP A 145 -8.11 -6.89 -10.80
N LEU A 146 -8.83 -6.37 -9.79
CA LEU A 146 -8.35 -5.23 -9.01
C LEU A 146 -7.62 -5.70 -7.75
N TYR A 147 -6.53 -5.02 -7.45
CA TYR A 147 -5.65 -5.34 -6.34
C TYR A 147 -5.38 -4.11 -5.47
N ILE A 148 -5.32 -4.34 -4.17
CA ILE A 148 -4.81 -3.40 -3.16
C ILE A 148 -3.56 -4.02 -2.54
N PRO A 149 -2.35 -3.59 -2.96
CA PRO A 149 -1.10 -4.01 -2.35
C PRO A 149 -1.04 -3.60 -0.88
N GLU A 150 -0.25 -4.30 -0.11
CA GLU A 150 -0.06 -4.04 1.31
C GLU A 150 1.08 -3.07 1.50
N HIS A 151 0.77 -1.80 1.28
CA HIS A 151 1.68 -0.68 1.44
C HIS A 151 1.05 0.33 2.40
N GLY A 152 1.80 1.37 2.72
CA GLY A 152 1.20 2.57 3.31
C GLY A 152 0.94 2.52 4.80
N LEU A 153 1.79 1.82 5.54
CA LEU A 153 1.84 1.95 6.99
C LEU A 153 2.77 3.09 7.41
N GLY A 154 3.57 3.66 6.51
CA GLY A 154 4.38 4.86 6.74
C GLY A 154 3.82 6.07 5.98
N PRO A 155 4.14 7.30 6.41
CA PRO A 155 3.86 8.49 5.61
C PRO A 155 4.50 8.31 4.24
N MET A 156 3.76 8.62 3.17
CA MET A 156 4.38 8.73 1.85
C MET A 156 5.13 10.04 1.81
N GLU A 157 6.34 10.05 1.26
CA GLU A 157 7.05 11.32 1.02
C GLU A 157 6.18 12.25 0.19
N GLU A 158 5.41 11.69 -0.76
CA GLU A 158 4.50 12.42 -1.64
C GLU A 158 3.27 13.00 -0.92
N THR A 159 2.98 12.55 0.31
CA THR A 159 1.87 13.08 1.13
C THR A 159 2.33 14.09 2.17
N ARG A 160 3.65 14.30 2.34
CA ARG A 160 4.18 15.20 3.37
C ARG A 160 3.74 16.64 3.12
N GLY A 161 3.28 17.31 4.16
CA GLY A 161 2.75 18.68 4.10
C GLY A 161 1.37 18.80 3.46
N THR A 162 0.71 17.67 3.14
CA THR A 162 -0.65 17.66 2.59
C THR A 162 -1.67 17.25 3.65
N VAL A 163 -2.96 17.44 3.34
CA VAL A 163 -4.09 16.94 4.17
C VAL A 163 -4.14 15.41 4.30
N TYR A 164 -3.26 14.69 3.58
CA TYR A 164 -3.21 13.24 3.55
C TYR A 164 -2.01 12.63 4.30
N GLU A 165 -1.09 13.45 4.85
CA GLU A 165 0.18 12.98 5.43
C GLU A 165 0.04 11.85 6.48
N HIS A 166 -1.07 11.88 7.22
CA HIS A 166 -1.34 10.92 8.29
C HIS A 166 -2.48 9.94 7.97
N ARG A 167 -2.99 9.97 6.74
CA ARG A 167 -4.06 9.06 6.32
C ARG A 167 -3.46 7.76 5.75
N PRO A 168 -4.02 6.60 6.07
CA PRO A 168 -3.66 5.38 5.35
C PRO A 168 -4.13 5.51 3.91
N HIS A 169 -3.32 5.02 2.98
CA HIS A 169 -3.65 5.03 1.56
C HIS A 169 -3.78 3.61 1.04
N TYR A 170 -4.74 3.45 0.13
CA TYR A 170 -5.02 2.25 -0.62
C TYR A 170 -4.76 2.55 -2.09
N LEU A 171 -3.63 2.10 -2.62
CA LEU A 171 -3.43 2.06 -4.07
C LEU A 171 -4.33 1.01 -4.68
N VAL A 172 -5.10 1.42 -5.70
CA VAL A 172 -5.96 0.53 -6.46
C VAL A 172 -5.35 0.27 -7.83
N TRP A 173 -4.99 -0.98 -8.08
CA TRP A 173 -4.33 -1.43 -9.29
C TRP A 173 -5.22 -2.37 -10.09
N ALA A 174 -5.24 -2.21 -11.41
CA ALA A 174 -5.78 -3.21 -12.33
C ALA A 174 -4.64 -4.08 -12.87
N VAL A 175 -4.80 -5.40 -12.76
CA VAL A 175 -3.85 -6.37 -13.31
C VAL A 175 -4.60 -7.37 -14.20
N PRO A 176 -4.09 -7.70 -15.40
CA PRO A 176 -4.68 -8.73 -16.24
C PRO A 176 -4.71 -10.07 -15.51
N ARG A 177 -5.86 -10.76 -15.56
CA ARG A 177 -6.00 -12.07 -14.90
C ARG A 177 -5.00 -13.11 -15.40
N LYS A 178 -4.58 -13.00 -16.66
CA LYS A 178 -3.57 -13.86 -17.29
C LYS A 178 -2.32 -13.04 -17.62
N LEU A 179 -1.24 -13.25 -16.87
CA LEU A 179 0.06 -12.63 -17.15
C LEU A 179 0.86 -13.45 -18.19
N LYS A 180 1.29 -12.79 -19.26
CA LYS A 180 2.12 -13.33 -20.35
C LYS A 180 3.61 -13.07 -20.07
N VAL A 181 4.48 -13.83 -20.73
CA VAL A 181 5.92 -13.52 -20.79
C VAL A 181 6.09 -12.18 -21.51
N GLY A 182 7.02 -11.34 -21.04
CA GLY A 182 7.20 -9.97 -21.53
C GLY A 182 6.41 -8.95 -20.73
N PHE A 183 5.96 -7.88 -21.40
CA PHE A 183 5.30 -6.75 -20.76
C PHE A 183 3.79 -6.99 -20.62
N ASN A 184 3.31 -6.87 -19.39
CA ASN A 184 1.90 -6.95 -19.01
C ASN A 184 1.44 -5.55 -18.63
N PRO A 185 0.38 -5.01 -19.24
CA PRO A 185 -0.11 -3.69 -18.88
C PRO A 185 -0.66 -3.76 -17.45
N ILE A 186 -0.24 -2.83 -16.59
CA ILE A 186 -0.72 -2.68 -15.22
C ILE A 186 -1.17 -1.23 -15.06
N ILE A 187 -2.39 -1.05 -14.55
CA ILE A 187 -3.02 0.26 -14.46
C ILE A 187 -3.07 0.68 -12.99
N LEU A 188 -2.56 1.86 -12.66
CA LEU A 188 -2.83 2.52 -11.39
C LEU A 188 -4.04 3.44 -11.58
N TYR A 189 -5.13 3.19 -10.84
CA TYR A 189 -6.29 4.09 -10.83
C TYR A 189 -6.12 5.28 -9.89
N GLY A 190 -5.28 5.11 -8.87
CA GLY A 190 -4.94 6.14 -7.89
C GLY A 190 -4.80 5.55 -6.50
N ALA A 191 -4.73 6.44 -5.51
CA ALA A 191 -4.92 6.06 -4.12
C ALA A 191 -6.17 6.71 -3.55
N GLY A 192 -6.79 6.01 -2.62
CA GLY A 192 -7.80 6.59 -1.75
C GLY A 192 -7.58 6.20 -0.30
N TYR A 193 -8.37 6.80 0.57
CA TYR A 193 -8.47 6.43 1.98
C TYR A 193 -9.94 6.24 2.36
N ILE A 194 -10.18 5.56 3.47
CA ILE A 194 -11.52 5.36 4.03
C ILE A 194 -11.53 6.04 5.38
N ASP A 195 -12.45 6.99 5.59
CA ASP A 195 -12.62 7.62 6.91
C ASP A 195 -13.05 6.57 7.95
N LEU A 196 -12.52 6.70 9.17
CA LEU A 196 -12.78 5.76 10.25
C LEU A 196 -14.28 5.54 10.51
N LYS A 197 -15.09 6.61 10.41
CA LYS A 197 -16.54 6.57 10.59
C LYS A 197 -17.27 5.71 9.54
N ASP A 198 -16.67 5.52 8.37
CA ASP A 198 -17.27 4.79 7.25
C ASP A 198 -16.85 3.30 7.22
N ASN A 199 -15.92 2.87 8.08
CA ASN A 199 -15.45 1.49 8.14
C ASN A 199 -16.61 0.48 8.26
N ALA A 200 -17.61 0.75 9.10
CA ALA A 200 -18.74 -0.15 9.27
C ALA A 200 -19.63 -0.25 8.02
N ALA A 201 -19.72 0.81 7.23
CA ALA A 201 -20.46 0.79 5.97
C ALA A 201 -19.71 -0.03 4.91
N VAL A 202 -18.39 0.17 4.81
CA VAL A 202 -17.51 -0.62 3.92
C VAL A 202 -17.56 -2.09 4.29
N ASP A 203 -17.51 -2.42 5.59
CA ASP A 203 -17.59 -3.81 6.07
C ASP A 203 -18.88 -4.50 5.65
N ARG A 204 -20.03 -3.84 5.82
CA ARG A 204 -21.33 -4.39 5.39
C ARG A 204 -21.40 -4.59 3.88
N HIS A 205 -20.87 -3.63 3.11
CA HIS A 205 -20.86 -3.68 1.65
C HIS A 205 -20.00 -4.85 1.15
N LEU A 206 -18.75 -4.92 1.59
CA LEU A 206 -17.82 -5.99 1.21
C LEU A 206 -18.31 -7.37 1.65
N ALA A 207 -18.88 -7.51 2.85
CA ALA A 207 -19.44 -8.78 3.30
C ALA A 207 -20.59 -9.27 2.40
N THR A 208 -21.33 -8.35 1.77
CA THR A 208 -22.38 -8.69 0.81
C THR A 208 -21.80 -9.13 -0.52
N LEU A 209 -20.75 -8.44 -1.01
CA LEU A 209 -20.04 -8.84 -2.23
C LEU A 209 -19.37 -10.20 -2.09
N LEU A 210 -18.69 -10.46 -0.96
CA LEU A 210 -17.99 -11.73 -0.72
C LEU A 210 -18.96 -12.90 -0.69
N ARG A 211 -20.10 -12.77 0.01
CA ARG A 211 -21.15 -13.80 -0.02
C ARG A 211 -21.69 -14.03 -1.42
N SER A 212 -21.86 -12.97 -2.20
CA SER A 212 -22.33 -13.09 -3.59
C SER A 212 -21.31 -13.82 -4.47
N ALA A 213 -20.02 -13.49 -4.34
CA ALA A 213 -18.93 -14.15 -5.06
C ALA A 213 -18.81 -15.64 -4.69
N GLU A 214 -18.90 -15.99 -3.40
CA GLU A 214 -18.89 -17.38 -2.95
C GLU A 214 -20.05 -18.20 -3.50
N LEU A 215 -21.25 -17.60 -3.60
CA LEU A 215 -22.42 -18.26 -4.20
C LEU A 215 -22.22 -18.50 -5.70
N ILE A 216 -21.60 -17.56 -6.42
CA ILE A 216 -21.29 -17.70 -7.85
C ILE A 216 -20.27 -18.80 -8.07
N ASP A 217 -19.19 -18.83 -7.29
CA ASP A 217 -18.15 -19.87 -7.40
C ASP A 217 -18.73 -21.28 -7.14
N ARG A 218 -19.66 -21.42 -6.19
CA ARG A 218 -20.36 -22.70 -5.93
C ARG A 218 -21.32 -23.11 -7.04
N ALA A 219 -21.98 -22.17 -7.71
CA ALA A 219 -22.90 -22.47 -8.80
C ALA A 219 -22.18 -22.93 -10.09
N HIS A 220 -20.87 -22.64 -10.19
CA HIS A 220 -20.04 -22.99 -11.35
C HIS A 220 -19.03 -24.13 -11.09
N ALA A 221 -18.99 -24.68 -9.88
CA ALA A 221 -18.16 -25.83 -9.50
C ALA A 221 -18.91 -27.16 -9.72
#